data_AF-A0A0G0TTB0-F1
#
_entry.id   AF-A0A0G0TTB0-F1
#
_cell.length_a   1.000
_cell.length_b   1.000
_cell.length_c   1.000
_cell.angle_alpha   90.00
_cell.angle_beta   90.00
_cell.angle_gamma   90.00
#
_symmetry.space_group_name_H-M   'P 1'
#
loop_
_entity.id
_entity.type
_entity.pdbx_description
1 polymer ?
#
loop_
_entity_poly.entity_id
_entity_poly.type
_entity_poly.pdbx_seq_one_letter_code
_entity_poly.pdbx_strand_id
1 'polypeptide(L)'
;MNIADVRNKLKTVGNMEVIFEPSQAFEKNLISKAKLKDILEKSVVSLRGWSFPHIPNQDLEHTKRPYIFESGLEFFTDWDKFIEMFRLYQSGQFLARFALYEDTIGKLNNKELKPGEYLDFISTIYKFTEIVLFIKNLLENTNIDKGKLTIKVNGTKDRKLQTIFSSNIIPFWQEYVCKIDSIVVSNKIDREILFDHLSVSRSFIKEAFEYFNCFDISEQVIKAHQENLINRRI
;
A
#
# COMPACT_ATOMS: atom_id res chain seq x y z
N MET A 1 1.08 -1.94 23.71
CA MET A 1 1.42 -2.51 22.40
C MET A 1 2.70 -1.87 21.88
N ASN A 2 3.65 -2.68 21.42
CA ASN A 2 4.93 -2.22 20.88
C ASN A 2 5.09 -2.61 19.39
N ILE A 3 6.14 -2.11 18.75
CA ILE A 3 6.42 -2.37 17.32
C ILE A 3 6.70 -3.85 17.00
N ALA A 4 7.23 -4.63 17.97
CA ALA A 4 7.47 -6.06 17.81
C ALA A 4 6.16 -6.86 17.81
N ASP A 5 5.17 -6.45 18.61
CA ASP A 5 3.83 -7.05 18.63
C ASP A 5 3.15 -6.90 17.26
N VAL A 6 3.15 -5.68 16.70
CA VAL A 6 2.61 -5.40 15.36
C VAL A 6 3.34 -6.20 14.29
N ARG A 7 4.68 -6.25 14.36
CA ARG A 7 5.50 -7.05 13.43
C ARG A 7 5.15 -8.54 13.50
N ASN A 8 4.89 -9.07 14.70
CA ASN A 8 4.52 -10.48 14.86
C ASN A 8 3.12 -10.76 14.30
N LYS A 9 2.15 -9.87 14.53
CA LYS A 9 0.82 -9.98 13.90
C LYS A 9 0.90 -9.96 12.38
N LEU A 10 1.71 -9.06 11.80
CA LEU A 10 1.91 -8.99 10.35
C LEU A 10 2.57 -10.24 9.75
N LYS A 11 3.17 -11.13 10.56
CA LYS A 11 3.68 -12.43 10.09
C LYS A 11 2.61 -13.53 10.05
N THR A 12 1.50 -13.36 10.77
CA THR A 12 0.45 -14.38 10.89
C THR A 12 -0.72 -14.16 9.94
N VAL A 13 -0.75 -13.03 9.23
CA VAL A 13 -1.77 -12.68 8.23
C VAL A 13 -1.12 -12.33 6.90
N GLY A 14 -1.90 -12.41 5.82
CA GLY A 14 -1.52 -11.81 4.56
C GLY A 14 -1.25 -10.32 4.71
N ASN A 15 -0.23 -9.82 4.03
CA ASN A 15 0.22 -8.45 4.18
C ASN A 15 0.83 -7.93 2.87
N MET A 16 0.81 -6.61 2.68
CA MET A 16 1.58 -5.96 1.64
C MET A 16 2.82 -5.31 2.23
N GLU A 17 3.93 -5.42 1.51
CA GLU A 17 5.18 -4.70 1.79
C GLU A 17 5.47 -3.71 0.67
N VAL A 18 5.80 -2.47 1.03
CA VAL A 18 6.18 -1.42 0.10
C VAL A 18 7.61 -1.01 0.42
N ILE A 19 8.46 -1.05 -0.59
CA ILE A 19 9.87 -0.72 -0.47
C ILE A 19 10.18 0.28 -1.59
N PHE A 20 10.51 1.50 -1.22
CA PHE A 20 11.08 2.48 -2.14
C PHE A 20 12.53 2.74 -1.79
N GLU A 21 13.41 2.48 -2.74
CA GLU A 21 14.87 2.60 -2.60
C GLU A 21 15.39 3.68 -3.54
N PRO A 22 15.72 4.89 -3.05
CA PRO A 22 16.33 5.94 -3.86
C PRO A 22 17.64 5.45 -4.47
N SER A 23 17.90 5.80 -5.74
CA SER A 23 19.20 5.48 -6.34
C SER A 23 20.34 6.25 -5.68
N GLN A 24 20.04 7.42 -5.11
CA GLN A 24 20.95 8.23 -4.31
C GLN A 24 21.00 7.80 -2.82
N ALA A 25 20.49 6.62 -2.43
CA ALA A 25 20.37 6.25 -1.01
C ALA A 25 21.72 6.22 -0.24
N PHE A 26 22.86 6.16 -0.94
CA PHE A 26 24.20 6.24 -0.35
C PHE A 26 24.64 7.66 -0.01
N GLU A 27 23.99 8.68 -0.58
CA GLU A 27 24.17 10.08 -0.20
C GLU A 27 23.54 10.30 1.18
N LYS A 28 24.37 10.61 2.17
CA LYS A 28 23.88 10.88 3.52
C LYS A 28 22.97 12.12 3.49
N ASN A 29 21.77 11.98 4.07
CA ASN A 29 20.85 13.07 4.38
C ASN A 29 20.20 13.79 3.17
N LEU A 30 19.75 13.06 2.15
CA LEU A 30 18.84 13.62 1.12
C LEU A 30 17.65 14.36 1.73
N ILE A 31 17.19 13.88 2.88
CA ILE A 31 16.18 14.52 3.71
C ILE A 31 16.81 14.85 5.07
N SER A 32 16.73 16.12 5.47
CA SER A 32 17.15 16.51 6.81
C SER A 32 16.16 16.00 7.86
N LYS A 33 16.66 15.60 9.03
CA LYS A 33 15.85 15.09 10.13
C LYS A 33 14.70 16.03 10.53
N ALA A 34 14.95 17.34 10.49
CA ALA A 34 13.97 18.37 10.80
C ALA A 34 12.81 18.45 9.77
N LYS A 35 13.05 18.03 8.52
CA LYS A 35 12.04 18.05 7.44
C LYS A 35 11.27 16.75 7.28
N LEU A 36 11.73 15.65 7.88
CA LEU A 36 11.13 14.32 7.75
C LEU A 36 9.61 14.30 8.00
N LYS A 37 9.17 14.96 9.08
CA LYS A 37 7.76 15.02 9.44
C LYS A 37 6.93 15.81 8.43
N ASP A 38 7.40 17.00 8.04
CA ASP A 38 6.73 17.86 7.05
C ASP A 38 6.62 17.17 5.68
N ILE A 39 7.69 16.51 5.23
CA ILE A 39 7.70 15.73 3.98
C ILE A 39 6.71 14.58 4.04
N LEU A 40 6.69 13.82 5.14
CA LEU A 40 5.72 12.74 5.34
C LEU A 40 4.28 13.27 5.26
N GLU A 41 3.96 14.32 6.01
CA GLU A 41 2.62 14.91 6.08
C GLU A 41 2.15 15.42 4.70
N LYS A 42 3.04 16.01 3.89
CA LYS A 42 2.76 16.43 2.51
C LYS A 42 2.65 15.26 1.52
N SER A 43 3.23 14.10 1.85
CA SER A 43 3.26 12.94 0.96
C SER A 43 2.07 12.01 1.15
N VAL A 44 1.51 11.97 2.35
CA VAL A 44 0.40 11.09 2.73
C VAL A 44 -0.80 11.23 1.80
N VAL A 45 -1.37 10.09 1.40
CA VAL A 45 -2.55 10.02 0.52
C VAL A 45 -3.76 9.62 1.35
N SER A 46 -4.83 10.43 1.32
CA SER A 46 -6.08 10.14 2.04
C SER A 46 -7.29 10.23 1.10
N LEU A 47 -7.64 9.09 0.51
CA LEU A 47 -8.72 8.99 -0.50
C LEU A 47 -9.92 8.15 -0.03
N ARG A 48 -9.75 7.27 0.99
CA ARG A 48 -10.76 6.29 1.41
C ARG A 48 -11.01 6.25 2.92
N GLY A 49 -10.85 7.38 3.60
CA GLY A 49 -11.04 7.51 5.06
C GLY A 49 -9.88 6.98 5.92
N TRP A 50 -9.11 5.99 5.44
CA TRP A 50 -7.81 5.59 5.99
C TRP A 50 -6.69 6.00 5.05
N SER A 51 -5.71 6.73 5.55
CA SER A 51 -4.60 7.25 4.74
C SER A 51 -3.54 6.18 4.43
N PHE A 52 -2.69 6.46 3.44
CA PHE A 52 -1.49 5.69 3.14
C PHE A 52 -0.25 6.59 2.99
N PRO A 53 0.85 6.30 3.73
CA PRO A 53 0.81 5.56 4.99
C PRO A 53 -0.13 6.28 5.97
N HIS A 54 -0.76 5.56 6.89
CA HIS A 54 -1.63 6.24 7.82
C HIS A 54 -0.85 6.95 8.93
N ILE A 55 -1.30 8.17 9.20
CA ILE A 55 -0.83 9.02 10.28
C ILE A 55 -2.05 9.48 11.07
N PRO A 56 -2.04 9.38 12.41
CA PRO A 56 -3.17 9.79 13.23
C PRO A 56 -3.32 11.32 13.21
N ASN A 57 -4.56 11.80 13.06
CA ASN A 57 -4.86 13.23 13.02
C ASN A 57 -4.64 13.92 14.37
N GLN A 58 -4.73 13.18 15.48
CA GLN A 58 -4.58 13.67 16.85
C GLN A 58 -3.88 12.62 17.71
N ASP A 59 -3.24 13.07 18.79
CA ASP A 59 -2.75 12.18 19.84
C ASP A 59 -3.95 11.73 20.67
N LEU A 60 -4.58 10.62 20.29
CA LEU A 60 -5.53 9.91 21.15
C LEU A 60 -4.77 8.91 22.02
N GLU A 61 -5.37 8.53 23.16
CA GLU A 61 -4.79 7.64 24.19
C GLU A 61 -4.19 6.32 23.63
N HIS A 62 -4.61 5.89 22.44
CA HIS A 62 -4.20 4.64 21.80
C HIS A 62 -3.52 4.81 20.43
N THR A 63 -3.32 6.03 19.94
CA THR A 63 -2.64 6.31 18.65
C THR A 63 -1.49 7.28 18.87
N LYS A 64 -0.25 6.78 18.82
CA LYS A 64 0.95 7.64 18.96
C LYS A 64 1.32 8.23 17.61
N ARG A 65 1.63 9.53 17.52
CA ARG A 65 2.18 10.08 16.27
C ARG A 65 3.49 9.39 15.83
N PRO A 66 3.85 9.52 14.53
CA PRO A 66 5.17 9.12 14.07
C PRO A 66 6.26 9.77 14.90
N TYR A 67 7.26 9.00 15.31
CA TYR A 67 8.36 9.47 16.15
C TYR A 67 9.69 9.33 15.42
N ILE A 68 10.59 10.26 15.73
CA ILE A 68 11.91 10.34 15.15
C ILE A 68 12.84 9.34 15.86
N PHE A 69 13.63 8.60 15.09
CA PHE A 69 14.73 7.77 15.58
C PHE A 69 16.06 8.22 14.95
N GLU A 70 17.16 7.47 15.13
CA GLU A 70 18.50 7.89 14.71
C GLU A 70 18.56 8.36 13.25
N SER A 71 18.08 7.52 12.32
CA SER A 71 18.23 7.72 10.87
C SER A 71 16.93 8.02 10.12
N GLY A 72 15.83 8.27 10.83
CA GLY A 72 14.53 8.45 10.19
C GLY A 72 13.37 8.73 11.15
N LEU A 73 12.17 8.44 10.67
CA LEU A 73 10.94 8.47 11.44
C LEU A 73 10.19 7.15 11.28
N GLU A 74 9.52 6.68 12.33
CA GLU A 74 8.72 5.46 12.27
C GLU A 74 7.37 5.61 12.94
N PHE A 75 6.43 4.78 12.51
CA PHE A 75 5.10 4.68 13.07
C PHE A 75 4.58 3.25 12.93
N PHE A 76 3.69 2.86 13.82
CA PHE A 76 2.94 1.61 13.75
C PHE A 76 1.55 1.80 14.36
N THR A 77 0.58 1.05 13.86
CA THR A 77 -0.75 0.94 14.45
C THR A 77 -1.24 -0.50 14.41
N ASP A 78 -2.15 -0.78 15.30
CA ASP A 78 -2.93 -2.01 15.37
C ASP A 78 -4.25 -1.63 16.00
N TRP A 79 -5.14 -1.15 15.12
CA TRP A 79 -6.43 -0.59 15.46
C TRP A 79 -7.50 -1.25 14.60
N ASP A 80 -8.38 -2.02 15.24
CA ASP A 80 -9.43 -2.78 14.56
C ASP A 80 -8.83 -3.68 13.46
N LYS A 81 -9.21 -3.49 12.20
CA LYS A 81 -8.67 -4.18 11.02
C LYS A 81 -7.35 -3.60 10.51
N PHE A 82 -6.93 -2.43 10.99
CA PHE A 82 -5.76 -1.72 10.49
C PHE A 82 -4.53 -2.07 11.31
N ILE A 83 -3.74 -3.00 10.78
CA ILE A 83 -2.45 -3.39 11.35
C ILE A 83 -1.37 -2.96 10.36
N GLU A 84 -0.53 -2.00 10.73
CA GLU A 84 0.47 -1.45 9.84
C GLU A 84 1.68 -0.88 10.56
N MET A 85 2.77 -0.75 9.82
CA MET A 85 3.97 -0.05 10.26
C MET A 85 4.71 0.52 9.07
N PHE A 86 5.42 1.63 9.27
CA PHE A 86 6.30 2.17 8.25
C PHE A 86 7.50 2.92 8.83
N ARG A 87 8.48 3.14 7.96
CA ARG A 87 9.67 3.95 8.19
C ARG A 87 9.96 4.83 6.99
N LEU A 88 10.29 6.09 7.25
CA LEU A 88 10.91 6.99 6.27
C LEU A 88 12.28 7.39 6.79
N TYR A 89 13.32 7.08 6.03
CA TYR A 89 14.71 7.37 6.39
C TYR A 89 15.18 8.70 5.80
N GLN A 90 16.22 9.28 6.41
CA GLN A 90 16.90 10.47 5.90
C GLN A 90 17.55 10.26 4.52
N SER A 91 17.78 9.01 4.12
CA SER A 91 18.22 8.64 2.77
C SER A 91 17.10 8.72 1.74
N GLY A 92 15.86 9.02 2.14
CA GLY A 92 14.68 8.96 1.27
C GLY A 92 14.08 7.57 1.11
N GLN A 93 14.72 6.53 1.67
CA GLN A 93 14.16 5.18 1.65
C GLN A 93 12.85 5.15 2.43
N PHE A 94 11.83 4.53 1.84
CA PHE A 94 10.55 4.31 2.49
C PHE A 94 10.22 2.82 2.56
N LEU A 95 9.85 2.35 3.75
CA LEU A 95 9.43 0.99 4.00
C LEU A 95 8.06 1.03 4.65
N ALA A 96 7.10 0.28 4.13
CA ALA A 96 5.82 0.05 4.81
C ALA A 96 5.45 -1.43 4.78
N ARG A 97 4.74 -1.88 5.81
CA ARG A 97 4.09 -3.18 5.85
C ARG A 97 2.73 -3.03 6.50
N PHE A 98 1.70 -3.57 5.87
CA PHE A 98 0.33 -3.50 6.38
C PHE A 98 -0.45 -4.76 6.04
N ALA A 99 -1.36 -5.16 6.93
CA ALA A 99 -2.17 -6.35 6.74
C ALA A 99 -3.16 -6.16 5.57
N LEU A 100 -3.47 -7.26 4.90
CA LEU A 100 -4.63 -7.33 4.01
C LEU A 100 -5.90 -7.21 4.85
N TYR A 101 -6.79 -6.29 4.48
CA TYR A 101 -7.97 -5.96 5.30
C TYR A 101 -8.92 -7.16 5.44
N GLU A 102 -9.05 -7.94 4.37
CA GLU A 102 -9.81 -9.18 4.32
C GLU A 102 -9.34 -10.25 5.33
N ASP A 103 -8.11 -10.18 5.82
CA ASP A 103 -7.60 -11.11 6.83
C ASP A 103 -7.86 -10.65 8.26
N THR A 104 -8.21 -9.38 8.47
CA THR A 104 -8.28 -8.76 9.79
C THR A 104 -9.69 -8.34 10.20
N ILE A 105 -10.60 -8.12 9.24
CA ILE A 105 -11.98 -7.69 9.55
C ILE A 105 -12.82 -8.78 10.25
N GLY A 106 -12.48 -10.06 10.06
CA GLY A 106 -13.19 -11.24 10.59
C GLY A 106 -14.59 -11.51 10.01
N LYS A 107 -15.43 -10.48 9.83
CA LYS A 107 -16.78 -10.60 9.26
C LYS A 107 -17.12 -9.46 8.31
N LEU A 108 -17.84 -9.78 7.23
CA LEU A 108 -18.38 -8.82 6.28
C LEU A 108 -19.84 -9.16 5.98
N ASN A 109 -20.76 -8.21 6.19
CA ASN A 109 -22.20 -8.40 5.98
C ASN A 109 -22.75 -9.69 6.64
N ASN A 110 -22.37 -9.91 7.91
CA ASN A 110 -22.69 -11.11 8.71
C ASN A 110 -22.13 -12.45 8.18
N LYS A 111 -21.32 -12.43 7.11
CA LYS A 111 -20.57 -13.60 6.66
C LYS A 111 -19.19 -13.60 7.29
N GLU A 112 -18.78 -14.73 7.82
CA GLU A 112 -17.41 -14.94 8.27
C GLU A 112 -16.46 -14.86 7.07
N LEU A 113 -15.40 -14.08 7.22
CA LEU A 113 -14.35 -13.97 6.23
C LEU A 113 -13.11 -14.65 6.77
N LYS A 114 -12.68 -15.73 6.11
CA LYS A 114 -11.53 -16.50 6.58
C LYS A 114 -10.24 -15.83 6.08
N PRO A 115 -9.24 -15.61 6.96
CA PRO A 115 -7.92 -15.14 6.51
C PRO A 115 -7.36 -16.08 5.44
N GLY A 116 -6.77 -15.51 4.39
CA GLY A 116 -6.22 -16.29 3.28
C GLY A 116 -7.23 -16.74 2.21
N GLU A 117 -8.51 -16.40 2.34
CA GLU A 117 -9.52 -16.85 1.37
C GLU A 117 -9.57 -15.96 0.11
N TYR A 118 -9.52 -14.64 0.29
CA TYR A 118 -9.70 -13.67 -0.79
C TYR A 118 -8.55 -12.67 -0.88
N LEU A 119 -8.39 -12.06 -2.05
CA LEU A 119 -7.75 -10.76 -2.23
C LEU A 119 -8.80 -9.86 -2.87
N ASP A 120 -9.14 -8.72 -2.25
CA ASP A 120 -10.18 -7.85 -2.81
C ASP A 120 -9.67 -7.10 -4.05
N PHE A 121 -10.36 -7.29 -5.17
CA PHE A 121 -9.99 -6.75 -6.48
C PHE A 121 -9.94 -5.22 -6.50
N ILE A 122 -11.02 -4.56 -6.05
CA ILE A 122 -11.14 -3.10 -6.13
C ILE A 122 -10.22 -2.43 -5.11
N SER A 123 -10.17 -2.96 -3.88
CA SER A 123 -9.31 -2.45 -2.83
C SER A 123 -7.83 -2.60 -3.20
N THR A 124 -7.44 -3.65 -3.93
CA THR A 124 -6.08 -3.81 -4.46
C THR A 124 -5.75 -2.74 -5.49
N ILE A 125 -6.64 -2.48 -6.47
CA ILE A 125 -6.49 -1.37 -7.43
C ILE A 125 -6.28 -0.04 -6.68
N TYR A 126 -7.11 0.21 -5.67
CA TYR A 126 -7.03 1.44 -4.90
C TYR A 126 -5.75 1.53 -4.09
N LYS A 127 -5.33 0.45 -3.44
CA LYS A 127 -4.14 0.45 -2.61
C LYS A 127 -2.87 0.66 -3.42
N PHE A 128 -2.75 -0.01 -4.57
CA PHE A 128 -1.62 0.21 -5.49
C PHE A 128 -1.58 1.66 -5.99
N THR A 129 -2.74 2.23 -6.30
CA THR A 129 -2.84 3.64 -6.71
C THR A 129 -2.44 4.61 -5.60
N GLU A 130 -2.89 4.36 -4.36
CA GLU A 130 -2.47 5.14 -3.19
C GLU A 130 -0.95 5.04 -2.94
N ILE A 131 -0.35 3.86 -3.12
CA ILE A 131 1.10 3.66 -2.97
C ILE A 131 1.87 4.49 -3.99
N VAL A 132 1.50 4.40 -5.27
CA VAL A 132 2.20 5.14 -6.33
C VAL A 132 1.99 6.65 -6.19
N LEU A 133 0.79 7.10 -5.77
CA LEU A 133 0.53 8.50 -5.43
C LEU A 133 1.38 8.99 -4.25
N PHE A 134 1.57 8.15 -3.22
CA PHE A 134 2.44 8.50 -2.11
C PHE A 134 3.89 8.69 -2.58
N ILE A 135 4.40 7.79 -3.43
CA ILE A 135 5.75 7.91 -4.00
C ILE A 135 5.87 9.15 -4.89
N LYS A 136 4.87 9.44 -5.73
CA LYS A 136 4.79 10.69 -6.49
C LYS A 136 4.96 11.90 -5.57
N ASN A 137 4.13 11.99 -4.53
CA ASN A 137 4.16 13.13 -3.61
C ASN A 137 5.48 13.19 -2.81
N LEU A 138 6.07 12.04 -2.47
CA LEU A 138 7.38 11.98 -1.83
C LEU A 138 8.48 12.55 -2.75
N LEU A 139 8.49 12.20 -4.04
CA LEU A 139 9.44 12.77 -4.99
C LEU A 139 9.21 14.26 -5.24
N GLU A 140 7.95 14.70 -5.26
CA GLU A 140 7.58 16.11 -5.41
C GLU A 140 8.08 16.98 -4.24
N ASN A 141 8.15 16.40 -3.04
CA ASN A 141 8.56 17.09 -1.81
C ASN A 141 10.02 16.83 -1.40
N THR A 142 10.82 16.20 -2.26
CA THR A 142 12.23 15.87 -1.98
C THR A 142 13.14 16.10 -3.18
N ASN A 143 14.45 16.04 -2.96
CA ASN A 143 15.46 16.10 -4.03
C ASN A 143 15.80 14.71 -4.58
N ILE A 144 14.92 13.72 -4.39
CA ILE A 144 15.12 12.38 -4.94
C ILE A 144 14.71 12.41 -6.41
N ASP A 145 15.63 12.09 -7.31
CA ASP A 145 15.33 12.08 -8.75
C ASP A 145 14.79 10.73 -9.23
N LYS A 146 15.26 9.64 -8.63
CA LYS A 146 14.92 8.27 -9.05
C LYS A 146 15.15 7.24 -7.96
N GLY A 147 14.50 6.10 -8.09
CA GLY A 147 14.62 4.96 -7.19
C GLY A 147 13.97 3.70 -7.77
N LYS A 148 13.91 2.65 -6.95
CA LYS A 148 13.16 1.44 -7.25
C LYS A 148 11.98 1.34 -6.30
N LEU A 149 10.77 1.20 -6.85
CA LEU A 149 9.59 0.85 -6.08
C LEU A 149 9.33 -0.64 -6.22
N THR A 150 9.20 -1.33 -5.10
CA THR A 150 8.82 -2.74 -5.02
C THR A 150 7.60 -2.85 -4.12
N ILE A 151 6.56 -3.53 -4.61
CA ILE A 151 5.38 -3.89 -3.84
C ILE A 151 5.34 -5.41 -3.77
N LYS A 152 5.25 -5.96 -2.56
CA LYS A 152 5.05 -7.39 -2.34
C LYS A 152 3.67 -7.61 -1.74
N VAL A 153 2.97 -8.65 -2.19
CA VAL A 153 1.73 -9.12 -1.58
C VAL A 153 1.99 -10.54 -1.08
N ASN A 154 2.01 -10.71 0.24
CA ASN A 154 2.37 -11.95 0.91
C ASN A 154 1.15 -12.72 1.42
N GLY A 155 1.31 -14.03 1.56
CA GLY A 155 0.25 -14.94 1.97
C GLY A 155 -0.77 -15.16 0.86
N THR A 156 -0.38 -15.07 -0.41
CA THR A 156 -1.31 -15.08 -1.56
C THR A 156 -1.69 -16.48 -2.04
N LYS A 157 -1.01 -17.53 -1.57
CA LYS A 157 -1.23 -18.88 -2.06
C LYS A 157 -2.67 -19.32 -1.79
N ASP A 158 -3.33 -19.82 -2.84
CA ASP A 158 -4.71 -20.29 -2.85
C ASP A 158 -5.79 -19.23 -2.55
N ARG A 159 -5.42 -17.94 -2.46
CA ARG A 159 -6.39 -16.83 -2.44
C ARG A 159 -7.14 -16.72 -3.75
N LYS A 160 -8.41 -16.33 -3.66
CA LYS A 160 -9.26 -15.96 -4.80
C LYS A 160 -9.30 -14.45 -4.96
N LEU A 161 -9.06 -13.95 -6.17
CA LEU A 161 -9.30 -12.55 -6.52
C LEU A 161 -10.82 -12.34 -6.66
N GLN A 162 -11.41 -11.48 -5.83
CA GLN A 162 -12.86 -11.25 -5.85
C GLN A 162 -13.22 -9.82 -5.43
N THR A 163 -14.41 -9.32 -5.78
CA THR A 163 -14.95 -8.07 -5.24
C THR A 163 -15.78 -8.37 -3.99
N ILE A 164 -15.15 -8.40 -2.82
CA ILE A 164 -15.82 -8.71 -1.55
C ILE A 164 -16.32 -7.44 -0.84
N PHE A 165 -15.60 -6.31 -0.95
CA PHE A 165 -15.96 -5.08 -0.26
C PHE A 165 -16.98 -4.21 -1.00
N SER A 166 -17.22 -4.47 -2.28
CA SER A 166 -18.20 -3.72 -3.05
C SER A 166 -19.62 -4.20 -2.77
N SER A 167 -20.55 -3.27 -2.64
CA SER A 167 -21.99 -3.56 -2.65
C SER A 167 -22.45 -4.10 -4.01
N ASN A 168 -21.76 -3.69 -5.09
CA ASN A 168 -21.96 -4.20 -6.44
C ASN A 168 -20.91 -5.28 -6.69
N ILE A 169 -21.21 -6.52 -6.31
CA ILE A 169 -20.36 -7.67 -6.63
C ILE A 169 -20.23 -7.74 -8.15
N ILE A 170 -19.01 -7.57 -8.66
CA ILE A 170 -18.71 -7.82 -10.08
C ILE A 170 -18.52 -9.34 -10.18
N PRO A 171 -19.45 -10.08 -10.82
CA PRO A 171 -19.28 -11.50 -10.97
C PRO A 171 -18.09 -11.76 -11.89
N PHE A 172 -17.11 -12.50 -11.40
CA PHE A 172 -16.06 -13.06 -12.26
C PHE A 172 -16.62 -14.31 -12.95
N TRP A 173 -16.44 -14.40 -14.27
CA TRP A 173 -16.90 -15.53 -15.07
C TRP A 173 -16.15 -16.84 -14.77
N GLN A 174 -15.00 -16.73 -14.10
CA GLN A 174 -14.17 -17.85 -13.65
C GLN A 174 -13.51 -17.51 -12.31
N GLU A 175 -12.97 -18.53 -11.64
CA GLU A 175 -12.16 -18.31 -10.44
C GLU A 175 -10.74 -17.90 -10.81
N TYR A 176 -10.27 -16.79 -10.24
CA TYR A 176 -8.90 -16.31 -10.36
C TYR A 176 -8.15 -16.62 -9.08
N VAL A 177 -7.27 -17.62 -9.11
CA VAL A 177 -6.61 -18.17 -7.93
C VAL A 177 -5.11 -18.02 -8.06
N CYS A 178 -4.46 -17.47 -7.03
CA CYS A 178 -3.00 -17.39 -7.00
C CYS A 178 -2.39 -18.71 -6.49
N LYS A 179 -1.27 -19.13 -7.08
CA LYS A 179 -0.59 -20.39 -6.75
C LYS A 179 0.76 -20.23 -6.07
N ILE A 180 1.19 -18.99 -5.86
CA ILE A 180 2.41 -18.65 -5.15
C ILE A 180 2.07 -17.88 -3.87
N ASP A 181 2.96 -17.95 -2.88
CA ASP A 181 2.73 -17.34 -1.57
C ASP A 181 3.09 -15.85 -1.49
N SER A 182 3.93 -15.38 -2.41
CA SER A 182 4.35 -13.99 -2.46
C SER A 182 4.41 -13.50 -3.89
N ILE A 183 3.59 -12.51 -4.20
CA ILE A 183 3.62 -11.74 -5.44
C ILE A 183 4.60 -10.59 -5.25
N VAL A 184 5.50 -10.38 -6.21
CA VAL A 184 6.44 -9.26 -6.20
C VAL A 184 6.34 -8.54 -7.53
N VAL A 185 6.02 -7.26 -7.47
CA VAL A 185 6.01 -6.36 -8.61
C VAL A 185 6.98 -5.21 -8.33
N SER A 186 7.80 -4.84 -9.31
CA SER A 186 8.82 -3.82 -9.09
C SER A 186 9.13 -3.05 -10.35
N ASN A 187 9.35 -1.75 -10.22
CA ASN A 187 9.79 -0.91 -11.34
C ASN A 187 10.76 0.19 -10.86
N LYS A 188 11.58 0.66 -11.78
CA LYS A 188 12.34 1.90 -11.59
C LYS A 188 11.36 3.06 -11.71
N ILE A 189 11.46 3.98 -10.78
CA ILE A 189 10.66 5.20 -10.70
C ILE A 189 11.62 6.37 -10.80
N ASP A 190 11.28 7.35 -11.61
CA ASP A 190 11.94 8.65 -11.64
C ASP A 190 10.88 9.76 -11.56
N ARG A 191 11.30 11.01 -11.79
CA ARG A 191 10.41 12.17 -11.74
C ARG A 191 9.37 12.22 -12.85
N GLU A 192 9.41 11.34 -13.86
CA GLU A 192 8.31 11.24 -14.85
C GLU A 192 7.00 10.78 -14.18
N ILE A 193 7.09 10.08 -13.04
CA ILE A 193 5.94 9.69 -12.20
C ILE A 193 5.02 10.87 -11.84
N LEU A 194 5.57 12.08 -11.79
CA LEU A 194 4.80 13.30 -11.54
C LEU A 194 3.68 13.50 -12.57
N PHE A 195 3.87 13.02 -13.80
CA PHE A 195 2.93 13.16 -14.91
C PHE A 195 2.19 11.86 -15.24
N ASP A 196 2.79 10.69 -14.97
CA ASP A 196 2.25 9.39 -15.42
C ASP A 196 1.92 8.38 -14.30
N HIS A 197 1.94 8.81 -13.02
CA HIS A 197 1.68 7.96 -11.84
C HIS A 197 0.50 6.97 -11.99
N LEU A 198 -0.58 7.34 -12.66
CA LEU A 198 -1.70 6.42 -12.89
C LEU A 198 -1.33 5.27 -13.81
N SER A 199 -0.58 5.55 -14.89
CA SER A 199 -0.06 4.54 -15.82
C SER A 199 0.89 3.58 -15.11
N VAL A 200 1.81 4.14 -14.33
CA VAL A 200 2.72 3.36 -13.47
C VAL A 200 1.92 2.47 -12.51
N SER A 201 0.93 3.00 -11.80
CA SER A 201 0.05 2.19 -10.94
C SER A 201 -0.65 1.06 -11.71
N ARG A 202 -1.17 1.34 -12.92
CA ARG A 202 -1.82 0.31 -13.74
C ARG A 202 -0.88 -0.82 -14.12
N SER A 203 0.37 -0.54 -14.44
CA SER A 203 1.32 -1.61 -14.79
C SER A 203 1.58 -2.53 -13.59
N PHE A 204 1.80 -1.96 -12.39
CA PHE A 204 1.92 -2.75 -11.17
C PHE A 204 0.67 -3.61 -10.88
N ILE A 205 -0.53 -3.04 -11.06
CA ILE A 205 -1.79 -3.76 -10.83
C ILE A 205 -1.94 -4.92 -11.81
N LYS A 206 -1.69 -4.69 -13.10
CA LYS A 206 -1.79 -5.74 -14.14
C LYS A 206 -0.82 -6.87 -13.84
N GLU A 207 0.45 -6.56 -13.60
CA GLU A 207 1.47 -7.55 -13.25
C GLU A 207 1.06 -8.35 -12.00
N ALA A 208 0.51 -7.70 -10.96
CA ALA A 208 0.04 -8.39 -9.76
C ALA A 208 -1.14 -9.35 -10.05
N PHE A 209 -2.05 -8.97 -10.93
CA PHE A 209 -3.23 -9.80 -11.28
C PHE A 209 -2.90 -10.95 -12.23
N GLU A 210 -1.82 -10.86 -13.01
CA GLU A 210 -1.33 -11.99 -13.82
C GLU A 210 -0.99 -13.21 -12.94
N TYR A 211 -0.49 -13.00 -11.72
CA TYR A 211 -0.24 -14.09 -10.75
C TYR A 211 -1.50 -14.80 -10.25
N PHE A 212 -2.69 -14.23 -10.48
CA PHE A 212 -3.99 -14.86 -10.24
C PHE A 212 -4.58 -15.51 -11.51
N ASN A 213 -3.81 -15.57 -12.60
CA ASN A 213 -4.24 -15.94 -13.94
C ASN A 213 -5.30 -14.99 -14.53
N CYS A 214 -5.32 -13.72 -14.08
CA CYS A 214 -6.23 -12.69 -14.58
C CYS A 214 -5.54 -11.86 -15.68
N PHE A 215 -5.28 -12.51 -16.82
CA PHE A 215 -4.57 -11.89 -17.95
C PHE A 215 -5.43 -10.91 -18.76
N ASP A 216 -6.74 -11.20 -18.87
CA ASP A 216 -7.66 -10.48 -19.76
C ASP A 216 -8.36 -9.29 -19.09
N ILE A 217 -7.79 -8.75 -18.01
CA ILE A 217 -8.36 -7.57 -17.38
C ILE A 217 -8.28 -6.37 -18.32
N SER A 218 -9.45 -5.83 -18.65
CA SER A 218 -9.55 -4.60 -19.42
C SER A 218 -8.89 -3.45 -18.68
N GLU A 219 -7.92 -2.80 -19.33
CA GLU A 219 -7.25 -1.63 -18.77
C GLU A 219 -8.25 -0.51 -18.45
N GLN A 220 -9.34 -0.42 -19.22
CA GLN A 220 -10.40 0.56 -19.00
C GLN A 220 -11.12 0.34 -17.66
N VAL A 221 -11.23 -0.91 -17.19
CA VAL A 221 -11.81 -1.21 -15.87
C VAL A 221 -10.92 -0.66 -14.75
N ILE A 222 -9.61 -0.92 -14.83
CA ILE A 222 -8.65 -0.38 -13.85
C ILE A 222 -8.67 1.15 -13.87
N LYS A 223 -8.65 1.75 -15.06
CA LYS A 223 -8.69 3.21 -15.24
C LYS A 223 -9.96 3.83 -14.64
N ALA A 224 -11.13 3.25 -14.89
CA ALA A 224 -12.38 3.74 -14.32
C ALA A 224 -12.36 3.72 -12.78
N HIS A 225 -11.84 2.65 -12.18
CA HIS A 225 -11.68 2.58 -10.72
C HIS A 225 -10.67 3.63 -10.21
N GLN A 226 -9.52 3.79 -10.86
CA GLN A 226 -8.54 4.83 -10.50
C GLN A 226 -9.14 6.25 -10.57
N GLU A 227 -9.91 6.55 -11.62
CA GLU A 227 -10.59 7.83 -11.78
C GLU A 227 -11.65 8.06 -10.69
N ASN A 228 -12.44 7.03 -10.35
CA ASN A 228 -13.39 7.11 -9.24
C ASN A 228 -12.68 7.37 -7.90
N LEU A 229 -11.54 6.72 -7.66
CA LEU A 229 -10.75 6.92 -6.45
C LEU A 229 -10.24 8.36 -6.33
N ILE A 230 -9.58 8.87 -7.39
CA ILE A 230 -9.00 10.22 -7.39
C ILE A 230 -10.08 11.29 -7.25
N ASN A 231 -11.22 11.10 -7.92
CA ASN A 231 -12.35 12.01 -7.84
C ASN A 231 -13.26 11.79 -6.62
N ARG A 232 -12.90 10.86 -5.72
CA ARG A 232 -13.65 10.52 -4.50
C ARG A 232 -15.12 10.14 -4.76
N ARG A 233 -15.35 9.33 -5.80
CA ARG A 233 -16.64 8.78 -6.24
C ARG A 233 -16.78 7.28 -5.91
N ILE A 234 -16.20 6.86 -4.79
CA ILE A 234 -16.14 5.46 -4.34
C ILE A 234 -17.29 5.09 -3.41
#